data_AF-A0A5Q8C9B8-F1
#
_entry.id   AF-A0A5Q8C9B8-F1
#
_cell.length_a   1.000
_cell.length_b   1.000
_cell.length_c   1.000
_cell.angle_alpha   90.00
_cell.angle_beta   90.00
_cell.angle_gamma   90.00
#
_symmetry.space_group_name_H-M   'P 1'
#
loop_
_entity.id
_entity.type
_entity.pdbx_description
1 polymer ?
#
loop_
_entity_poly.entity_id
_entity_poly.type
_entity_poly.pdbx_seq_one_letter_code
_entity_poly.pdbx_strand_id
1 'polypeptide(L)'
;YKALLEDGPRQFHMTAAILEAELCGRQWLVGNSVCYADFRMATFLAFNDAARLPLDDYPSLSRWYRRIEHIDAWRDPFQGLDAPPLPPVSREAVPG
;
A
#
# COMPACT_ATOMS: atom_id res chain seq x y z
N TYR A 1 14.79 21.09 -3.18
CA TYR A 1 15.03 19.95 -2.26
C TYR A 1 14.33 20.11 -0.92
N LYS A 2 14.48 21.23 -0.19
CA LYS A 2 13.80 21.44 1.11
C LYS A 2 12.25 21.49 1.03
N ALA A 3 11.70 22.11 -0.02
CA ALA A 3 10.24 22.23 -0.21
C ALA A 3 9.51 20.87 -0.40
N LEU A 4 10.13 19.92 -1.10
CA LEU A 4 9.56 18.58 -1.32
C LEU A 4 9.42 17.77 -0.02
N LEU A 5 10.29 18.01 0.96
CA LEU A 5 10.23 17.33 2.26
C LEU A 5 9.12 17.90 3.16
N GLU A 6 8.79 19.19 3.02
CA GLU A 6 7.74 19.85 3.82
C GLU A 6 6.34 19.66 3.22
N ASP A 7 6.22 19.43 1.91
CA ASP A 7 4.92 19.16 1.26
C ASP A 7 4.41 17.72 1.47
N GLY A 8 5.32 16.75 1.62
CA GLY A 8 4.97 15.34 1.82
C GLY A 8 4.02 15.09 3.00
N PRO A 9 4.33 15.55 4.23
CA PRO A 9 3.45 15.39 5.38
C PRO A 9 2.09 16.06 5.18
N ARG A 10 2.06 17.28 4.63
CA ARG A 10 0.79 17.99 4.36
C ARG A 10 -0.08 17.21 3.37
N GLN A 11 0.51 16.74 2.29
CA GLN A 11 -0.19 15.96 1.27
C GLN A 11 -0.69 14.63 1.83
N PHE A 12 0.10 13.96 2.66
CA PHE A 12 -0.33 12.75 3.37
C PHE A 12 -1.57 13.05 4.23
N HIS A 13 -1.52 14.07 5.09
CA HIS A 13 -2.65 14.36 5.98
C HIS A 13 -3.94 14.68 5.20
N MET A 14 -3.82 15.41 4.08
CA MET A 14 -4.97 15.72 3.22
C MET A 14 -5.58 14.45 2.60
N THR A 15 -4.77 13.56 2.06
CA THR A 15 -5.28 12.35 1.39
C THR A 15 -5.72 11.29 2.39
N ALA A 16 -5.04 11.16 3.53
CA ALA A 16 -5.41 10.27 4.63
C ALA A 16 -6.77 10.65 5.22
N ALA A 17 -7.08 11.95 5.36
CA ALA A 17 -8.39 12.40 5.83
C ALA A 17 -9.54 11.99 4.90
N ILE A 18 -9.32 12.03 3.58
CA ILE A 18 -10.32 11.55 2.60
C ILE A 18 -10.54 10.05 2.79
N LEU A 19 -9.46 9.28 2.88
CA LEU A 19 -9.53 7.82 3.02
C LEU A 19 -10.15 7.40 4.36
N GLU A 20 -9.85 8.11 5.45
CA GLU A 20 -10.48 7.93 6.77
C GLU A 20 -12.00 8.12 6.69
N ALA A 21 -12.46 9.18 6.01
CA ALA A 21 -13.88 9.47 5.85
C ALA A 21 -14.59 8.37 5.04
N GLU A 22 -13.98 7.89 3.95
CA GLU A 22 -14.53 6.80 3.14
C GLU A 22 -14.60 5.46 3.89
N LEU A 23 -13.61 5.20 4.76
CA LEU A 23 -13.55 4.01 5.60
C LEU A 23 -14.39 4.12 6.88
N CYS A 24 -14.94 5.29 7.18
CA CYS A 24 -15.83 5.48 8.31
C CYS A 24 -17.09 4.62 8.13
N GLY A 25 -17.32 3.72 9.08
CA GLY A 25 -18.43 2.76 9.02
C GLY A 25 -18.27 1.63 8.00
N ARG A 26 -17.12 1.53 7.31
CA ARG A 26 -16.84 0.45 6.34
C ARG A 26 -15.70 -0.46 6.82
N GLN A 27 -15.76 -1.71 6.40
CA GLN A 27 -14.69 -2.69 6.63
C GLN A 27 -13.68 -2.71 5.48
N TRP A 28 -14.16 -2.51 4.25
CA TRP A 28 -13.40 -2.53 3.00
C TRP A 28 -13.83 -1.34 2.14
N LEU A 29 -13.01 -0.92 1.18
CA LEU A 29 -13.29 0.25 0.35
C LEU A 29 -14.56 0.07 -0.50
N VAL A 30 -14.79 -1.15 -1.01
CA VAL A 30 -15.91 -1.45 -1.90
C VAL A 30 -16.59 -2.74 -1.44
N GLY A 31 -17.92 -2.70 -1.28
CA GLY A 31 -18.72 -3.85 -0.89
C GLY A 31 -18.40 -4.36 0.53
N ASN A 32 -18.59 -5.67 0.73
CA ASN A 32 -18.53 -6.31 2.05
C ASN A 32 -17.35 -7.28 2.21
N SER A 33 -16.43 -7.34 1.23
CA SER A 33 -15.27 -8.23 1.22
C SER A 33 -14.06 -7.52 0.60
N VAL A 34 -12.85 -7.96 0.97
CA VAL A 34 -11.60 -7.44 0.39
C VAL A 34 -11.62 -7.57 -1.13
N CYS A 35 -11.16 -6.53 -1.83
CA CYS A 35 -11.05 -6.55 -3.28
C CYS A 35 -9.83 -5.77 -3.78
N TYR A 36 -9.70 -5.69 -5.10
CA TYR A 36 -8.60 -5.00 -5.76
C TYR A 36 -8.42 -3.54 -5.30
N ALA A 37 -9.50 -2.83 -4.97
CA ALA A 37 -9.42 -1.45 -4.48
C ALA A 37 -8.58 -1.36 -3.20
N ASP A 38 -8.77 -2.30 -2.27
CA ASP A 38 -8.05 -2.35 -1.00
C ASP A 38 -6.55 -2.58 -1.24
N PHE A 39 -6.21 -3.59 -2.04
CA PHE A 39 -4.83 -3.91 -2.35
C PHE A 39 -4.12 -2.77 -3.09
N ARG A 40 -4.78 -2.17 -4.09
CA ARG A 40 -4.22 -1.03 -4.84
C ARG A 40 -3.88 0.12 -3.89
N MET A 41 -4.79 0.47 -2.99
CA MET A 41 -4.59 1.56 -2.03
C MET A 41 -3.58 1.22 -0.93
N ALA A 42 -3.45 -0.05 -0.53
CA ALA A 42 -2.53 -0.45 0.53
C ALA A 42 -1.08 -0.67 0.07
N THR A 43 -0.81 -0.76 -1.24
CA THR A 43 0.50 -1.15 -1.81
C THR A 43 1.71 -0.41 -1.22
N PHE A 44 1.59 0.89 -0.95
CA PHE A 44 2.69 1.68 -0.39
C PHE A 44 2.81 1.54 1.13
N LEU A 45 1.74 1.13 1.82
CA LEU A 45 1.70 1.01 3.27
C LEU A 45 2.50 -0.18 3.80
N ALA A 46 2.74 -1.22 2.98
CA ALA A 46 3.61 -2.35 3.34
C ALA A 46 5.03 -1.92 3.76
N PHE A 47 5.44 -0.69 3.43
CA PHE A 47 6.74 -0.12 3.79
C PHE A 47 6.64 0.90 4.93
N ASN A 48 5.51 0.96 5.66
CA ASN A 48 5.27 2.00 6.66
C ASN A 48 6.23 1.94 7.85
N ASP A 49 6.82 0.78 8.16
CA ASP A 49 7.87 0.66 9.17
C ASP A 49 9.08 1.57 8.87
N ALA A 50 9.39 1.77 7.59
CA ALA A 50 10.43 2.68 7.13
C ALA A 50 9.90 4.11 6.93
N ALA A 51 8.70 4.25 6.35
CA ALA A 51 8.14 5.55 6.01
C ALA A 51 7.61 6.36 7.21
N ARG A 52 7.23 5.67 8.31
CA ARG A 52 6.70 6.25 9.55
C ARG A 52 5.55 7.23 9.33
N LEU A 53 4.63 6.92 8.41
CA LEU A 53 3.42 7.71 8.22
C LEU A 53 2.55 7.61 9.48
N PRO A 54 1.94 8.72 9.94
CA PRO A 54 1.16 8.76 11.17
C PRO A 54 -0.24 8.16 10.95
N LEU A 55 -0.32 6.86 10.68
CA LEU A 55 -1.58 6.15 10.46
C LEU A 55 -2.48 6.14 11.70
N ASP A 56 -1.89 6.21 12.90
CA ASP A 56 -2.63 6.18 14.17
C ASP A 56 -3.48 7.43 14.41
N ASP A 57 -3.22 8.52 13.69
CA ASP A 57 -4.08 9.71 13.68
C ASP A 57 -5.43 9.46 12.96
N TYR A 58 -5.56 8.33 12.25
CA TYR A 58 -6.68 7.97 11.40
C TYR A 58 -7.24 6.58 11.78
N PRO A 59 -8.17 6.49 12.74
CA PRO A 59 -8.58 5.20 13.33
C PRO A 59 -9.21 4.22 12.34
N SER A 60 -9.99 4.69 11.37
CA SER A 60 -10.61 3.83 10.36
C SER A 60 -9.61 3.35 9.32
N LEU A 61 -8.71 4.22 8.90
CA LEU A 61 -7.56 3.87 8.06
C LEU A 61 -6.67 2.84 8.74
N SER A 62 -6.25 3.08 9.99
CA SER A 62 -5.41 2.17 10.77
C SER A 62 -6.09 0.81 10.99
N ARG A 63 -7.40 0.80 11.28
CA ARG A 63 -8.19 -0.44 11.41
C ARG A 63 -8.28 -1.22 10.09
N TRP A 64 -8.52 -0.53 8.98
CA TRP A 64 -8.58 -1.13 7.64
C TRP A 64 -7.23 -1.71 7.26
N TYR A 65 -6.14 -0.96 7.44
CA TYR A 65 -4.81 -1.42 7.07
C TYR A 65 -4.36 -2.63 7.91
N ARG A 66 -4.58 -2.61 9.23
CA ARG A 66 -4.34 -3.79 10.08
C ARG A 66 -5.06 -5.04 9.58
N ARG A 67 -6.29 -4.90 9.09
CA ARG A 67 -7.04 -6.03 8.52
C ARG A 67 -6.39 -6.59 7.25
N ILE A 68 -5.81 -5.73 6.41
CA ILE A 68 -5.03 -6.16 5.25
C ILE A 68 -3.75 -6.88 5.69
N GLU A 69 -3.03 -6.35 6.68
CA GLU A 69 -1.82 -6.99 7.23
C GLU A 69 -2.11 -8.39 7.81
N HIS A 70 -3.33 -8.65 8.27
CA HIS A 70 -3.76 -9.99 8.70
C HIS A 70 -3.93 -11.01 7.57
N ILE A 71 -3.78 -10.62 6.29
CA ILE A 71 -3.78 -11.53 5.16
C ILE A 71 -2.35 -12.05 4.95
N ASP A 72 -2.12 -13.35 5.12
CA ASP A 72 -0.78 -13.95 5.03
C ASP A 72 -0.09 -13.68 3.69
N ALA A 73 -0.82 -13.85 2.58
CA ALA A 73 -0.32 -13.57 1.24
C ALA A 73 -0.01 -12.09 0.98
N TRP A 74 -0.52 -11.18 1.83
CA TRP A 74 -0.15 -9.77 1.79
C TRP A 74 1.07 -9.48 2.67
N ARG A 75 1.10 -10.05 3.88
CA ARG A 75 2.17 -9.86 4.86
C ARG A 75 3.50 -10.41 4.37
N ASP A 76 3.46 -11.58 3.73
CA ASP A 76 4.64 -12.24 3.17
C ASP A 76 4.32 -12.77 1.76
N PRO A 77 4.28 -11.88 0.74
CA PRO A 77 3.84 -12.24 -0.60
C PRO A 77 4.81 -13.16 -1.34
N PHE A 78 6.05 -13.30 -0.83
CA PHE A 78 7.08 -14.16 -1.40
C PHE A 78 7.33 -15.42 -0.58
N GLN A 79 6.56 -15.64 0.50
CA GLN A 79 6.67 -16.84 1.32
C GLN A 79 6.55 -18.10 0.45
N GLY A 80 7.58 -18.94 0.48
CA GLY A 80 7.60 -20.21 -0.25
C GLY A 80 7.78 -20.07 -1.76
N LEU A 81 8.03 -18.85 -2.28
CA LEU A 81 8.48 -18.68 -3.65
C LEU A 81 9.99 -18.90 -3.72
N ASP A 82 10.38 -19.97 -4.42
CA ASP A 82 11.75 -20.15 -4.88
C ASP A 82 11.83 -19.60 -6.31
N ALA A 83 12.43 -18.42 -6.47
CA ALA A 83 12.51 -17.76 -7.75
C ALA A 83 13.60 -18.42 -8.61
N PRO A 84 13.27 -19.10 -9.71
CA PRO A 84 14.29 -19.65 -10.60
C PRO A 84 15.11 -18.50 -11.21
N PRO A 85 16.37 -18.76 -11.60
CA PRO A 85 17.17 -17.76 -12.29
C PRO A 85 16.41 -17.27 -13.53
N LEU A 86 16.36 -15.95 -13.72
CA LEU A 86 15.71 -15.35 -14.88
C LEU A 86 16.34 -15.91 -16.17
N PRO A 87 15.55 -16.23 -17.20
CA PRO A 87 16.11 -16.61 -18.49
C PRO A 87 16.97 -15.45 -19.04
N PRO A 88 18.03 -15.75 -19.80
CA PRO A 88 18.84 -14.70 -20.41
C PRO A 88 17.95 -13.83 -21.31
N VAL A 89 18.03 -12.50 -21.14
CA VAL A 89 17.34 -11.56 -22.01
C VAL A 89 17.99 -11.63 -23.39
N SER A 90 17.26 -12.15 -24.40
CA SER A 90 17.71 -12.11 -25.79
C SER A 90 17.89 -10.66 -26.24
N ARG A 91 19.11 -10.28 -26.60
CA ARG A 91 19.45 -8.92 -27.08
C ARG A 91 18.85 -8.55 -28.45
N GLU A 92 17.98 -9.38 -29.02
CA GLU A 92 17.52 -9.26 -30.42
C GLU A 92 16.30 -8.34 -30.64
N ALA A 93 15.74 -7.72 -29.59
CA ALA A 93 14.52 -6.90 -29.70
C ALA A 93 14.71 -5.43 -29.32
N VAL A 94 15.83 -4.80 -29.73
CA VAL A 94 15.91 -3.33 -29.80
C VAL A 94 16.14 -2.95 -31.26
N PRO A 95 15.09 -2.59 -32.02
CA PRO A 95 15.28 -1.86 -33.27
C PRO A 95 15.88 -0.50 -32.95
N GLY A 96 16.94 -0.14 -33.67
CA GLY A 96 17.50 1.22 -33.67
C GLY A 96 16.62 2.24 -34.39
#